data_AF-A0AAD6T8Q4-F1
#
_entry.id   AF-A0AAD6T8Q4-F1
#
_cell.length_a   1.000
_cell.length_b   1.000
_cell.length_c   1.000
_cell.angle_alpha   90.00
_cell.angle_beta   90.00
_cell.angle_gamma   90.00
#
_symmetry.space_group_name_H-M   'P 1'
#
loop_
_entity.id
_entity.type
_entity.pdbx_description
1 polymer ?
#
loop_
_entity_poly.entity_id
_entity_poly.type
_entity_poly.pdbx_seq_one_letter_code
_entity_poly.pdbx_strand_id
1 'polypeptide(L)' 'PLRRIPPEIIAEIFSWTMPTLREAVDRQRCSVMDSPWVLTHVSRRWRAVAISSPALW' A
#
# COMPACT_ATOMS: atom_id res chain seq x y z
N PRO A 1 -3.33 5.66 -24.57
CA PRO A 1 -3.19 4.85 -23.33
C PRO A 1 -1.98 5.33 -22.49
N LEU A 2 -2.25 6.09 -21.42
CA LEU A 2 -1.22 6.62 -20.52
C LEU A 2 -0.57 5.46 -19.74
N ARG A 3 0.53 4.96 -20.30
CA ARG A 3 1.81 4.62 -19.65
C ARG A 3 1.68 3.91 -18.31
N ARG A 4 1.87 2.59 -18.34
CA ARG A 4 1.99 1.69 -17.19
C ARG A 4 2.97 2.30 -16.16
N ILE A 5 2.47 2.63 -14.98
CA ILE A 5 3.32 3.00 -13.84
C ILE A 5 4.19 1.78 -13.49
N PRO A 6 5.53 1.94 -13.39
CA PRO A 6 6.42 0.86 -12.98
C PRO A 6 6.04 0.33 -11.58
N PRO A 7 6.20 -0.97 -11.32
CA PRO A 7 5.86 -1.54 -10.02
C PRO A 7 6.66 -0.92 -8.87
N GLU A 8 7.88 -0.44 -9.12
CA GLU A 8 8.74 0.22 -8.13
C GLU A 8 8.12 1.54 -7.66
N ILE A 9 7.56 2.33 -8.58
CA ILE A 9 6.85 3.58 -8.25
C ILE A 9 5.56 3.28 -7.48
N ILE A 10 4.87 2.19 -7.81
CA ILE A 10 3.71 1.75 -7.01
C ILE A 10 4.19 1.41 -5.59
N ALA A 11 5.23 0.60 -5.43
CA ALA A 11 5.77 0.25 -4.11
C ALA A 11 6.23 1.49 -3.32
N GLU A 12 6.82 2.48 -3.99
CA GLU A 12 7.18 3.77 -3.37
C GLU A 12 5.93 4.50 -2.85
N ILE A 13 4.86 4.61 -3.65
CA ILE A 13 3.58 5.19 -3.20
C ILE A 13 3.06 4.47 -1.95
N PHE A 14 3.11 3.14 -1.93
CA PHE A 14 2.71 2.36 -0.76
C PHE A 14 3.56 2.75 0.47
N SER A 15 4.87 2.86 0.32
CA SER A 15 5.78 3.24 1.42
C SER A 15 5.45 4.61 2.02
N TRP A 16 5.07 5.59 1.19
CA TRP A 16 4.67 6.93 1.64
C TRP A 16 3.34 6.97 2.37
N THR A 17 2.52 5.95 2.19
CA THR A 17 1.17 5.89 2.79
C THR A 17 1.14 4.97 4.00
N MET A 18 2.24 4.31 4.36
CA MET A 18 2.30 3.48 5.57
C MET A 18 2.09 4.33 6.82
N PRO A 19 1.26 3.89 7.78
CA PRO A 19 1.12 4.58 9.04
C PRO A 19 2.46 4.58 9.79
N THR A 20 2.76 5.68 10.47
CA THR A 20 3.86 5.70 11.43
C THR A 20 3.59 4.73 12.58
N LEU A 21 4.64 4.27 13.27
CA LEU A 21 4.50 3.38 14.43
C LEU A 21 3.53 3.95 15.48
N ARG A 22 3.56 5.28 15.68
CA ARG A 22 2.65 5.97 16.60
C ARG A 22 1.19 5.84 16.17
N GLU A 23 0.90 6.14 14.91
CA GLU A 23 -0.46 6.03 14.37
C GLU A 23 -0.98 4.59 14.36
N ALA A 24 -0.09 3.62 14.14
CA ALA A 24 -0.43 2.20 14.20
C ALA A 24 -0.78 1.73 15.61
N VAL A 25 -0.10 2.23 16.64
CA VAL A 25 -0.39 1.92 18.06
C VAL A 25 -1.68 2.62 18.53
N ASP A 26 -1.88 3.88 18.12
CA ASP A 26 -3.07 4.66 18.49
C ASP A 26 -4.32 4.10 17.80
N ARG A 27 -4.19 3.55 16.58
CA ARG A 27 -5.25 2.74 15.95
C ARG A 27 -5.34 1.40 16.65
N GLN A 28 -6.22 1.33 17.64
CA GLN A 28 -6.60 0.10 18.36
C GLN A 28 -7.09 -1.05 17.44
N ARG A 29 -7.34 -0.80 16.14
CA ARG A 29 -7.77 -1.79 15.16
C ARG A 29 -7.14 -1.50 13.79
N CYS A 30 -6.67 -2.54 13.12
CA CYS A 30 -6.34 -2.48 11.70
C CYS A 30 -7.61 -2.64 10.87
N SER A 31 -7.97 -1.63 10.09
CA SER A 31 -9.07 -1.68 9.12
C SER A 31 -8.55 -2.02 7.73
N VAL A 32 -9.32 -2.75 6.93
CA VAL A 32 -9.03 -2.95 5.50
C VAL A 32 -9.12 -1.65 4.69
N MET A 33 -9.71 -0.60 5.27
CA MET A 33 -9.74 0.75 4.71
C MET A 33 -8.51 1.58 5.06
N ASP A 34 -7.63 1.05 5.91
CA ASP A 34 -6.35 1.69 6.19
C ASP A 34 -5.37 1.44 5.05
N SER A 35 -4.39 2.33 4.93
CA SER A 35 -3.24 2.09 4.09
C SER A 35 -2.33 1.01 4.69
N PRO A 36 -1.75 0.09 3.89
CA PRO A 36 -1.78 0.06 2.42
C PRO A 36 -2.98 -0.70 1.81
N TRP A 37 -3.81 -1.34 2.62
CA TRP A 37 -4.87 -2.24 2.16
C TRP A 37 -5.85 -1.56 1.19
N VAL A 38 -6.27 -0.33 1.48
CA VAL A 38 -7.20 0.43 0.63
C VAL A 38 -6.67 0.62 -0.80
N LEU A 39 -5.35 0.80 -0.97
CA LEU A 39 -4.72 0.98 -2.27
C LEU A 39 -4.69 -0.30 -3.10
N THR A 40 -4.78 -1.47 -2.47
CA THR A 40 -4.88 -2.76 -3.18
C THR A 40 -6.20 -2.92 -3.93
N HIS A 41 -7.20 -2.08 -3.64
CA HIS A 41 -8.50 -2.09 -4.32
C HIS A 41 -8.53 -1.24 -5.60
N VAL A 42 -7.49 -0.44 -5.88
CA VAL A 42 -7.41 0.40 -7.09
C VAL A 42 -7.39 -0.45 -8.36
N SER A 43 -6.58 -1.52 -8.38
CA SER A 43 -6.50 -2.45 -9.52
C SER A 43 -5.84 -3.78 -9.15
N ARG A 44 -6.03 -4.81 -10.00
CA ARG A 44 -5.32 -6.09 -9.87
C ARG A 44 -3.80 -5.94 -9.88
N ARG A 45 -3.27 -4.97 -10.65
CA ARG A 45 -1.82 -4.69 -10.72
C ARG A 45 -1.28 -4.13 -9.40
N TRP A 46 -1.99 -3.19 -8.78
CA TRP A 46 -1.60 -2.62 -7.49
C TRP A 46 -1.61 -3.67 -6.38
N ARG A 47 -2.64 -4.53 -6.36
CA ARG A 47 -2.71 -5.68 -5.44
C ARG A 47 -1.52 -6.63 -5.63
N ALA A 48 -1.16 -6.94 -6.87
CA ALA A 48 -0.02 -7.81 -7.15
C ALA A 48 1.31 -7.22 -6.63
N VAL A 49 1.53 -5.92 -6.83
CA VAL A 49 2.75 -5.24 -6.32
C VAL A 49 2.80 -5.26 -4.79
N ALA A 50 1.67 -4.99 -4.12
CA ALA A 50 1.62 -5.03 -2.66
C ALA A 50 1.98 -6.41 -2.09
N ILE A 51 1.46 -7.48 -2.70
CA ILE A 51 1.76 -8.86 -2.31
C ILE A 51 3.23 -9.22 -2.60
N SER A 52 3.80 -8.74 -3.71
CA SER A 52 5.19 -9.05 -4.11
C SER A 52 6.25 -8.21 -3.41
N SER A 53 5.88 -7.28 -2.52
CA SER A 53 6.81 -6.34 -1.89
C SER A 53 6.89 -6.57 -0.37
N PRO A 54 7.80 -7.45 0.10
CA PRO A 54 7.92 -7.76 1.53
C PRO A 54 8.20 -6.54 2.40
N ALA A 55 8.88 -5.52 1.88
CA ALA A 55 9.21 -4.29 2.61
C ALA A 55 8.00 -3.43 3.01
N LEU A 56 6.79 -3.75 2.51
CA LEU A 56 5.55 -3.05 2.86
C LEU A 56 4.84 -3.62 4.09
N TRP A 57 5.31 -4.77 4.61
CA TRP A 57 4.67 -5.53 5.70
C TRP A 57 5.62 -5.64 6.88
#